data_AF-A0A535RK48-F1
#
_entry.id   AF-A0A535RK48-F1
#
_cell.length_a   1.000
_cell.length_b   1.000
_cell.length_c   1.000
_cell.angle_alpha   90.00
_cell.angle_beta   90.00
_cell.angle_gamma   90.00
#
_symmetry.space_group_name_H-M   'P 1'
#
loop_
_entity.id
_entity.type
_entity.pdbx_description
1 polymer ?
#
loop_
_entity_poly.entity_id
_entity_poly.type
_entity_poly.pdbx_seq_one_letter_code
_entity_poly.pdbx_strand_id
1 'polypeptide(L)'
;MPVISNVHTTPNPTTATVTWTTDVPTDSQVQYGTTTAYGSSSALNSTLVTSHSVRLSGLTRLTTYHYRVLSRNSAGTLAVSGDYTFTTK
;
A
#
# COMPACT_ATOMS: atom_id res chain seq x y z
N MET A 1 -11.41 14.53 4.20
CA MET A 1 -10.94 13.17 3.84
C MET A 1 -9.44 13.15 4.06
N PRO A 2 -8.85 12.04 4.55
CA PRO A 2 -7.40 11.94 4.65
C PRO A 2 -6.73 12.18 3.29
N VAL A 3 -5.60 12.86 3.29
CA VAL A 3 -4.78 13.12 2.10
C VAL A 3 -3.56 12.22 2.15
N ILE A 4 -3.46 11.33 1.16
CA ILE A 4 -2.30 10.44 0.99
C ILE A 4 -1.21 11.15 0.20
N SER A 5 0.05 11.04 0.64
CA SER A 5 1.22 11.63 0.00
C SER A 5 2.46 10.73 0.15
N ASN A 6 3.52 11.03 -0.58
CA ASN A 6 4.83 10.35 -0.49
C ASN A 6 4.78 8.82 -0.62
N VAL A 7 3.91 8.31 -1.52
CA VAL A 7 3.82 6.86 -1.79
C VAL A 7 5.11 6.39 -2.46
N HIS A 8 5.78 5.43 -1.85
CA HIS A 8 7.04 4.87 -2.31
C HIS A 8 7.08 3.36 -2.11
N THR A 9 7.83 2.66 -2.96
CA THR A 9 8.03 1.22 -2.91
C THR A 9 9.50 0.84 -3.00
N THR A 10 9.94 -0.03 -2.09
CA THR A 10 11.27 -0.66 -2.12
C THR A 10 11.12 -2.16 -2.45
N PRO A 11 11.32 -2.56 -3.72
CA PRO A 11 11.20 -3.95 -4.14
C PRO A 11 12.42 -4.80 -3.79
N ASN A 12 12.14 -6.03 -3.41
CA ASN A 12 13.07 -7.14 -3.21
C ASN A 12 12.67 -8.31 -4.15
N PRO A 13 13.38 -9.44 -4.15
CA PRO A 13 13.04 -10.54 -5.07
C PRO A 13 11.63 -11.10 -4.91
N THR A 14 11.20 -11.36 -3.67
CA THR A 14 9.90 -11.99 -3.38
C THR A 14 9.03 -11.18 -2.42
N THR A 15 9.44 -9.94 -2.16
CA THR A 15 8.79 -9.03 -1.22
C THR A 15 8.90 -7.59 -1.72
N ALA A 16 8.07 -6.70 -1.19
CA ALA A 16 8.19 -5.27 -1.41
C ALA A 16 7.71 -4.53 -0.16
N THR A 17 8.41 -3.48 0.22
CA THR A 17 7.95 -2.59 1.29
C THR A 17 7.33 -1.35 0.66
N VAL A 18 6.07 -1.06 1.00
CA VAL A 18 5.32 0.12 0.56
C VAL A 18 5.24 1.08 1.73
N THR A 19 5.60 2.33 1.51
CA THR A 19 5.55 3.39 2.52
C THR A 19 4.80 4.60 1.98
N TRP A 20 4.06 5.31 2.84
CA TRP A 20 3.38 6.55 2.50
C TRP A 20 3.10 7.37 3.76
N THR A 21 2.62 8.59 3.57
CA THR A 21 2.19 9.48 4.66
C THR A 21 0.76 9.96 4.48
N THR A 22 0.09 10.24 5.59
CA THR A 22 -1.22 10.92 5.62
C THR A 22 -1.19 12.18 6.47
N ASP A 23 -2.06 13.14 6.16
CA ASP A 23 -2.23 14.40 6.91
C ASP A 23 -2.88 14.22 8.29
N VAL A 24 -3.61 13.11 8.48
CA VAL A 24 -4.24 12.71 9.75
C VAL A 24 -3.97 11.24 10.06
N PRO A 25 -4.05 10.78 11.33
CA PRO A 25 -3.88 9.38 11.68
C PRO A 25 -4.90 8.46 10.98
N THR A 26 -4.41 7.42 10.30
CA THR A 26 -5.23 6.44 9.58
C THR A 26 -4.72 5.00 9.74
N ASP A 27 -5.57 4.02 9.43
CA ASP A 27 -5.15 2.63 9.26
C ASP A 27 -4.25 2.45 8.02
N SER A 28 -3.64 1.27 7.90
CA SER A 28 -2.72 0.96 6.79
C SER A 28 -3.12 -0.33 6.08
N GLN A 29 -3.40 -0.24 4.79
CA GLN A 29 -3.59 -1.42 3.94
C GLN A 29 -3.13 -1.16 2.50
N VAL A 30 -2.65 -2.21 1.83
CA VAL A 30 -2.25 -2.17 0.42
C VAL A 30 -3.03 -3.21 -0.36
N GLN A 31 -3.58 -2.82 -1.51
CA GLN A 31 -4.07 -3.74 -2.53
C GLN A 31 -3.04 -3.85 -3.63
N TYR A 32 -2.76 -5.06 -4.09
CA TYR A 32 -1.70 -5.31 -5.08
C TYR A 32 -2.01 -6.52 -5.96
N GLY A 33 -1.43 -6.56 -7.17
CA GLY A 33 -1.57 -7.64 -8.14
C GLY A 33 -0.76 -7.42 -9.41
N THR A 34 -0.77 -8.39 -10.32
CA THR A 34 -0.12 -8.26 -11.64
C THR A 34 -0.92 -7.43 -12.64
N THR A 35 -2.13 -7.00 -12.25
CA THR A 35 -3.01 -6.13 -13.03
C THR A 35 -3.67 -5.10 -12.10
N THR A 36 -4.32 -4.09 -12.67
CA THR A 36 -5.10 -3.08 -11.92
C THR A 36 -6.35 -3.63 -11.25
N ALA A 37 -6.69 -4.90 -11.45
CA ALA A 37 -7.68 -5.60 -10.63
C ALA A 37 -7.14 -5.92 -9.22
N TYR A 38 -5.82 -5.85 -9.02
CA TYR A 38 -5.06 -6.18 -7.82
C TYR A 38 -5.26 -7.65 -7.38
N GLY A 39 -6.45 -8.03 -6.93
CA GLY A 39 -6.78 -9.41 -6.58
C GLY A 39 -6.16 -9.89 -5.27
N SER A 40 -5.21 -9.16 -4.68
CA SER A 40 -4.67 -9.42 -3.34
C SER A 40 -4.74 -8.17 -2.46
N SER A 41 -4.79 -8.38 -1.14
CA SER A 41 -4.73 -7.33 -0.12
C SER A 41 -3.75 -7.74 0.98
N SER A 42 -2.98 -6.79 1.50
CA SER A 42 -2.22 -6.99 2.73
C SER A 42 -3.18 -7.18 3.91
N ALA A 43 -2.66 -7.72 5.01
CA ALA A 43 -3.33 -7.62 6.29
C ALA A 43 -3.62 -6.14 6.60
N LEU A 44 -4.77 -5.87 7.22
CA LEU A 44 -5.13 -4.56 7.71
C LEU A 44 -4.34 -4.28 9.00
N ASN A 45 -3.58 -3.19 9.03
CA ASN A 45 -3.05 -2.65 10.26
C ASN A 45 -3.97 -1.54 10.77
N SER A 46 -4.76 -1.84 11.79
CA SER A 46 -5.74 -0.90 12.37
C SER A 46 -5.12 0.18 13.28
N THR A 47 -3.81 0.17 13.48
CA THR A 47 -3.12 1.21 14.25
C THR A 47 -3.15 2.52 13.47
N LEU A 48 -3.70 3.56 14.08
CA LEU A 48 -3.82 4.87 13.43
C LEU A 48 -2.49 5.63 13.52
N VAL A 49 -1.84 5.83 12.38
CA VAL A 49 -0.56 6.52 12.24
C VAL A 49 -0.61 7.49 11.06
N THR A 50 0.35 8.41 10.98
CA THR A 50 0.54 9.31 9.82
C THR A 50 1.70 8.88 8.92
N SER A 51 2.54 7.96 9.39
CA SER A 51 3.65 7.37 8.64
C SER A 51 3.43 5.86 8.56
N HIS A 52 3.27 5.37 7.34
CA HIS A 52 2.81 4.01 7.07
C HIS A 52 3.92 3.18 6.46
N SER A 53 3.94 1.90 6.82
CA SER A 53 4.85 0.91 6.24
C SER A 53 4.16 -0.45 6.19
N VAL A 54 4.05 -1.02 4.99
CA VAL A 54 3.43 -2.33 4.76
C VAL A 54 4.39 -3.19 3.92
N ARG A 55 4.69 -4.39 4.43
CA ARG A 55 5.50 -5.38 3.72
C ARG A 55 4.60 -6.37 2.99
N LEU A 56 4.73 -6.41 1.67
CA LEU A 56 4.15 -7.42 0.79
C LEU A 56 5.10 -8.62 0.69
N SER A 57 4.55 -9.82 0.67
CA SER A 57 5.31 -11.07 0.60
C SER A 57 4.67 -12.09 -0.33
N GLY A 58 5.43 -13.11 -0.73
CA GLY A 58 4.93 -14.14 -1.65
C GLY A 58 4.87 -13.67 -3.10
N LEU A 59 5.68 -12.66 -3.45
CA LEU A 59 5.73 -12.13 -4.80
C LEU A 59 6.66 -12.99 -5.67
N THR A 60 6.32 -13.12 -6.95
CA THR A 60 7.19 -13.71 -7.97
C THR A 60 8.28 -12.72 -8.39
N ARG A 61 9.52 -13.20 -8.54
CA ARG A 61 10.68 -12.43 -9.00
C ARG A 61 10.47 -11.86 -10.40
N LEU A 62 11.18 -10.76 -10.71
CA LEU A 62 11.16 -10.09 -12.02
C LEU A 62 9.74 -9.83 -12.58
N THR A 63 8.76 -9.66 -11.71
CA THR A 63 7.35 -9.45 -12.07
C THR A 63 6.93 -8.04 -11.70
N THR A 64 6.20 -7.38 -12.61
CA THR A 64 5.59 -6.07 -12.35
C THR A 64 4.27 -6.25 -11.62
N TYR A 65 4.10 -5.50 -10.53
CA TYR A 65 2.88 -5.42 -9.75
C TYR A 65 2.32 -4.01 -9.81
N HIS A 66 1.00 -3.93 -9.97
CA HIS A 66 0.18 -2.77 -9.69
C HIS A 66 -0.23 -2.80 -8.22
N TYR A 67 -0.29 -1.63 -7.58
CA TYR A 67 -0.75 -1.49 -6.21
C TYR A 67 -1.38 -0.13 -5.95
N ARG A 68 -2.21 -0.06 -4.92
CA ARG A 68 -2.73 1.17 -4.32
C ARG A 68 -2.77 1.05 -2.81
N VAL A 69 -2.65 2.18 -2.12
CA VAL A 69 -2.74 2.24 -0.65
C VAL A 69 -4.12 2.73 -0.22
N LEU A 70 -4.59 2.18 0.90
CA LEU A 70 -5.87 2.48 1.51
C LEU A 70 -5.63 2.93 2.94
N SER A 71 -6.25 4.04 3.31
CA SER A 71 -6.08 4.69 4.62
C SER A 71 -7.42 5.22 5.12
N ARG A 72 -7.93 4.65 6.20
CA ARG A 72 -9.18 5.05 6.86
C ARG A 72 -8.89 5.70 8.20
N ASN A 73 -9.50 6.86 8.45
CA ASN A 73 -9.39 7.54 9.74
C ASN A 73 -10.34 6.95 10.79
N SER A 74 -10.23 7.43 12.04
CA SER A 74 -11.11 7.01 13.16
C SER A 74 -12.61 7.28 12.93
N ALA A 75 -12.94 8.25 12.08
CA ALA A 75 -14.31 8.56 11.68
C ALA A 75 -14.86 7.64 10.57
N GLY A 76 -14.08 6.66 10.11
CA GLY A 76 -14.47 5.71 9.07
C GLY A 76 -14.31 6.24 7.63
N THR A 77 -13.77 7.44 7.45
CA THR A 77 -13.54 8.03 6.12
C THR A 77 -12.34 7.37 5.46
N LEU A 78 -12.57 6.70 4.33
CA LEU A 78 -11.54 6.02 3.55
C LEU A 78 -10.95 6.95 2.47
N ALA A 79 -9.63 7.06 2.46
CA ALA A 79 -8.85 7.59 1.34
C ALA A 79 -8.17 6.43 0.58
N VAL A 80 -8.12 6.56 -0.74
CA VAL A 80 -7.51 5.57 -1.64
C VAL A 80 -6.58 6.33 -2.58
N SER A 81 -5.36 5.85 -2.76
CA SER A 81 -4.42 6.45 -3.70
C SER A 81 -4.76 6.13 -5.16
N GLY A 82 -4.03 6.77 -6.07
CA GLY A 82 -3.95 6.29 -7.47
C GLY A 82 -3.25 4.93 -7.58
N ASP A 83 -3.20 4.42 -8.81
CA ASP A 83 -2.44 3.22 -9.15
C ASP A 83 -0.94 3.54 -9.22
N TYR A 84 -0.14 2.67 -8.62
CA TYR A 84 1.31 2.70 -8.69
C TYR A 84 1.82 1.34 -9.12
N THR A 85 3.04 1.30 -9.64
CA THR A 85 3.68 0.05 -10.06
C THR A 85 5.06 -0.11 -9.45
N PHE A 86 5.46 -1.35 -9.17
CA PHE A 86 6.85 -1.72 -8.91
C PHE A 86 7.19 -3.04 -9.58
N THR A 87 8.47 -3.28 -9.84
CA THR A 87 8.98 -4.56 -10.35
C THR A 87 9.90 -5.19 -9.31
N THR A 88 9.64 -6.45 -8.95
CA THR A 88 10.50 -7.24 -8.05
C THR A 88 11.85 -7.56 -8.69
N LYS A 89 12.87 -7.87 -7.87
CA LYS A 89 14.25 -8.13 -8.31
C LYS A 89 14.60 -9.63 -8.49
#